data_AF-A0A1Z8AFP8-F1
#
_entry.id   AF-A0A1Z8AFP8-F1
#
_cell.length_a   1.000
_cell.length_b   1.000
_cell.length_c   1.000
_cell.angle_alpha   90.00
_cell.angle_beta   90.00
_cell.angle_gamma   90.00
#
_symmetry.space_group_name_H-M   'P 1'
#
loop_
_entity.id
_entity.type
_entity.pdbx_description
1 polymer ?
#
loop_
_entity_poly.entity_id
_entity_poly.type
_entity_poly.pdbx_seq_one_letter_code
_entity_poly.pdbx_strand_id
1 'polypeptide(L)'
;MKSYNISSLNSYAQMIAVLRSLENGLGLTELTKLERNILAVLSLEEFQQGARTGSLLNHNILDSPTQSSFYRALKNLRDRKFIDTVGDRKTGVYKLAD
;
A
#
# COMPACT_ATOMS: atom_id res chain seq x y z
N MET A 1 -19.59 12.50 -22.24
CA MET A 1 -19.91 12.32 -20.80
C MET A 1 -19.96 10.82 -20.54
N LYS A 2 -19.13 10.26 -19.65
CA LYS A 2 -19.20 8.82 -19.34
C LYS A 2 -20.50 8.57 -18.55
N SER A 3 -21.41 7.78 -19.11
CA SER A 3 -22.59 7.28 -18.38
C SER A 3 -22.15 6.05 -17.59
N TYR A 4 -22.25 6.10 -16.26
CA TYR A 4 -21.94 4.96 -15.40
C TYR A 4 -23.21 4.13 -15.18
N ASN A 5 -23.10 2.81 -15.33
CA ASN A 5 -24.18 1.89 -15.03
C ASN A 5 -24.40 1.85 -13.50
N ILE A 6 -25.64 2.08 -13.03
CA ILE A 6 -25.99 2.10 -11.59
C ILE A 6 -25.62 0.79 -10.89
N SER A 7 -25.80 -0.36 -11.55
CA SER A 7 -25.41 -1.66 -11.00
C SER A 7 -23.90 -1.73 -10.75
N SER A 8 -23.09 -1.23 -11.68
CA SER A 8 -21.63 -1.17 -11.50
C SER A 8 -21.22 -0.27 -10.34
N LEU A 9 -21.92 0.86 -10.12
CA LEU A 9 -21.69 1.74 -8.97
C LEU A 9 -22.06 1.06 -7.64
N ASN A 10 -23.15 0.28 -7.62
CA ASN A 10 -23.53 -0.50 -6.45
C ASN A 10 -22.48 -1.57 -6.11
N SER A 11 -22.00 -2.32 -7.10
CA SER A 11 -20.91 -3.30 -6.90
C SER A 11 -19.64 -2.63 -6.40
N TYR A 12 -19.28 -1.47 -6.94
CA TYR A 12 -18.14 -0.68 -6.47
C TYR A 12 -18.31 -0.28 -4.99
N ALA A 13 -19.48 0.23 -4.61
CA ALA A 13 -19.77 0.60 -3.22
C ALA A 13 -19.66 -0.61 -2.27
N GLN A 14 -20.14 -1.79 -2.69
CA GLN A 14 -20.00 -3.03 -1.94
C GLN A 14 -18.53 -3.43 -1.76
N MET A 15 -17.71 -3.35 -2.81
CA MET A 15 -16.27 -3.63 -2.72
C MET A 15 -15.55 -2.69 -1.75
N ILE A 16 -15.89 -1.40 -1.76
CA ILE A 16 -15.34 -0.42 -0.81
C ILE A 16 -15.74 -0.76 0.64
N ALA A 17 -16.99 -1.18 0.87
CA ALA A 17 -17.44 -1.59 2.19
C ALA A 17 -16.70 -2.84 2.72
N VAL A 18 -16.50 -3.84 1.85
CA VAL A 18 -15.71 -5.03 2.18
C VAL A 18 -14.26 -4.66 2.50
N LEU A 19 -13.61 -3.86 1.66
CA LEU A 19 -12.23 -3.41 1.86
C LEU A 19 -12.08 -2.68 3.21
N ARG A 20 -12.98 -1.72 3.51
CA ARG A 20 -12.93 -0.97 4.78
C ARG A 20 -13.15 -1.87 6.00
N SER A 21 -14.00 -2.89 5.87
CA SER A 21 -14.23 -3.86 6.95
C SER A 21 -12.97 -4.69 7.22
N LEU A 22 -12.25 -5.11 6.16
CA LEU A 22 -10.95 -5.78 6.28
C LEU A 22 -9.89 -4.86 6.88
N GLU A 23 -9.77 -3.63 6.40
CA GLU A 23 -8.85 -2.62 6.94
C GLU A 23 -9.09 -2.40 8.44
N ASN A 24 -10.34 -2.34 8.88
CA ASN A 24 -10.71 -2.23 10.28
C ASN A 24 -10.35 -3.49 11.09
N GLY A 25 -10.68 -4.68 10.56
CA GLY A 25 -10.34 -5.95 11.21
C GLY A 25 -8.84 -6.18 11.39
N LEU A 26 -8.01 -5.58 10.52
CA LEU A 26 -6.55 -5.63 10.57
C LEU A 26 -5.91 -4.45 11.34
N GLY A 27 -6.71 -3.51 11.86
CA GLY A 27 -6.19 -2.33 12.56
C GLY A 27 -5.44 -1.33 11.64
N LEU A 28 -5.74 -1.33 10.34
CA LEU A 28 -5.09 -0.47 9.33
C LEU A 28 -5.79 0.90 9.16
N THR A 29 -6.83 1.18 9.93
CA THR A 29 -7.62 2.43 9.85
C THR A 29 -6.80 3.68 10.16
N GLU A 30 -5.77 3.54 11.01
CA GLU A 30 -4.84 4.62 11.39
C GLU A 30 -3.75 4.87 10.35
N LEU A 31 -3.76 4.14 9.23
CA LEU A 31 -2.85 4.37 8.10
C LEU A 31 -3.51 5.28 7.06
N THR A 32 -2.71 6.00 6.31
CA THR A 32 -3.16 6.69 5.10
C THR A 32 -3.43 5.68 3.98
N LYS A 33 -4.21 6.08 2.96
CA LYS A 33 -4.41 5.26 1.75
C LYS A 33 -3.08 4.81 1.13
N LEU A 34 -2.10 5.73 1.05
CA LEU A 34 -0.78 5.43 0.49
C LEU A 34 -0.04 4.39 1.32
N GLU A 35 -0.05 4.51 2.64
CA GLU A 35 0.58 3.53 3.53
C GLU A 35 -0.07 2.14 3.40
N ARG A 36 -1.41 2.06 3.36
CA ARG A 36 -2.11 0.79 3.11
C ARG A 36 -1.78 0.19 1.75
N ASN A 37 -1.70 1.02 0.72
CA ASN A 37 -1.31 0.58 -0.62
C ASN A 37 0.13 0.06 -0.65
N ILE A 38 1.07 0.67 0.08
CA ILE A 38 2.45 0.15 0.20
C ILE A 38 2.44 -1.24 0.84
N LEU A 39 1.68 -1.45 1.92
CA LEU A 39 1.56 -2.75 2.56
C LEU A 39 0.95 -3.80 1.64
N ALA A 40 -0.11 -3.43 0.91
CA ALA A 40 -0.74 -4.31 -0.06
C ALA A 40 0.24 -4.74 -1.17
N VAL A 41 1.04 -3.80 -1.71
CA VAL A 41 2.06 -4.11 -2.72
C VAL A 41 3.14 -5.00 -2.12
N LEU A 42 3.70 -4.68 -0.95
CA LEU A 42 4.72 -5.51 -0.31
C LEU A 42 4.24 -6.92 0.08
N SER A 43 2.92 -7.13 0.17
CA SER A 43 2.33 -8.44 0.44
C SER A 43 2.24 -9.35 -0.79
N LEU A 44 2.47 -8.81 -2.01
CA LEU A 44 2.43 -9.59 -3.24
C LEU A 44 3.60 -10.58 -3.29
N GLU A 45 3.35 -11.74 -3.91
CA GLU A 45 4.32 -12.84 -3.99
C GLU A 45 5.65 -12.40 -4.62
N GLU A 46 5.60 -11.54 -5.64
CA GLU A 46 6.78 -10.99 -6.32
C GLU A 46 7.70 -10.15 -5.40
N PHE A 47 7.20 -9.69 -4.25
CA PHE A 47 7.94 -8.87 -3.29
C PHE A 47 8.21 -9.56 -1.95
N GLN A 48 8.02 -10.88 -1.86
CA GLN A 48 8.31 -11.67 -0.64
C GLN A 48 9.73 -11.49 -0.11
N GLN A 49 10.71 -11.30 -1.02
CA GLN A 49 12.11 -11.06 -0.66
C GLN A 49 12.48 -9.56 -0.53
N GLY A 50 11.46 -8.70 -0.55
CA GLY A 50 11.58 -7.25 -0.53
C GLY A 50 11.53 -6.60 -1.91
N ALA A 51 11.16 -5.33 -1.93
CA ALA A 51 10.96 -4.52 -3.11
C ALA A 51 11.88 -3.29 -3.12
N ARG A 52 12.53 -3.02 -4.26
CA ARG A 52 13.24 -1.75 -4.47
C ARG A 52 12.24 -0.60 -4.53
N THR A 53 12.62 0.57 -4.02
CA THR A 53 11.77 1.78 -4.05
C THR A 53 11.28 2.13 -5.44
N GLY A 54 12.11 1.96 -6.48
CA GLY A 54 11.71 2.17 -7.87
C GLY A 54 10.62 1.21 -8.35
N SER A 55 10.65 -0.05 -7.92
CA SER A 55 9.60 -1.03 -8.26
C SER A 55 8.29 -0.69 -7.55
N LEU A 56 8.36 -0.31 -6.26
CA LEU A 56 7.19 0.14 -5.51
C LEU A 56 6.58 1.39 -6.15
N LEU A 57 7.34 2.47 -6.35
CA LEU A 57 6.85 3.75 -6.88
C LEU A 57 6.06 3.62 -8.18
N ASN A 58 6.39 2.63 -9.01
CA ASN A 58 5.77 2.41 -10.32
C ASN A 58 4.64 1.35 -10.29
N HIS A 59 4.34 0.76 -9.13
CA HIS A 59 3.32 -0.27 -9.03
C HIS A 59 1.91 0.36 -9.13
N ASN A 60 1.04 -0.24 -9.93
CA ASN A 60 -0.29 0.30 -10.27
C ASN A 60 -1.20 0.56 -9.05
N ILE A 61 -1.09 -0.26 -7.99
CA ILE A 61 -1.83 -0.09 -6.73
C ILE A 61 -1.49 1.24 -6.02
N LEU A 62 -0.27 1.77 -6.20
CA LEU A 62 0.18 2.95 -5.45
C LEU A 62 -0.42 4.27 -5.94
N ASP A 63 -1.10 4.28 -7.09
CA ASP A 63 -1.87 5.44 -7.58
C ASP A 63 -1.00 6.70 -7.78
N SER A 64 0.20 6.52 -8.35
CA SER A 64 1.16 7.57 -8.74
C SER A 64 1.48 8.61 -7.66
N PRO A 65 2.04 8.20 -6.50
CA PRO A 65 2.38 9.13 -5.43
C PRO A 65 3.57 10.02 -5.82
N THR A 66 3.66 11.22 -5.25
CA THR A 66 4.89 12.01 -5.34
C THR A 66 6.01 11.30 -4.57
N GLN A 67 7.27 11.47 -4.99
CA GLN A 67 8.40 10.89 -4.26
C GLN A 67 8.38 11.30 -2.78
N SER A 68 8.09 12.57 -2.48
CA SER A 68 8.03 13.08 -1.12
C SER A 68 6.93 12.42 -0.27
N SER A 69 5.74 12.15 -0.82
CA SER A 69 4.70 11.43 -0.08
C SER A 69 5.04 9.96 0.11
N PHE A 70 5.63 9.33 -0.91
CA PHE A 70 6.07 7.95 -0.86
C PHE A 70 7.15 7.71 0.21
N TYR A 71 8.22 8.51 0.22
CA TYR A 71 9.29 8.36 1.23
C TYR A 71 8.81 8.69 2.64
N ARG A 72 7.86 9.63 2.80
CA ARG A 72 7.23 9.89 4.10
C ARG A 72 6.42 8.69 4.58
N ALA A 73 5.64 8.06 3.70
CA ALA A 73 4.86 6.87 4.03
C ALA A 73 5.77 5.68 4.41
N LEU A 74 6.85 5.43 3.66
CA LEU A 74 7.84 4.41 4.02
C LEU A 74 8.46 4.67 5.40
N LYS A 75 8.83 5.92 5.69
CA LYS A 75 9.36 6.30 7.01
C LYS A 75 8.34 5.99 8.11
N ASN A 76 7.10 6.45 7.96
CA ASN A 76 6.04 6.22 8.95
C ASN A 76 5.77 4.74 9.20
N LEU A 77 5.67 3.94 8.12
CA LEU A 77 5.46 2.50 8.22
C LEU A 77 6.60 1.79 8.94
N ARG A 78 7.85 2.16 8.64
CA ARG A 78 9.03 1.60 9.31
C ARG A 78 9.10 2.01 10.78
N ASP A 79 8.84 3.28 11.07
CA ASP A 79 8.86 3.80 12.43
C ASP A 79 7.75 3.13 13.28
N ARG A 80 6.63 2.74 12.65
CA ARG A 80 5.53 1.94 13.23
C ARG A 80 5.72 0.42 13.13
N LYS A 81 6.87 -0.06 12.65
CA LYS A 81 7.23 -1.49 12.56
C LYS A 81 6.34 -2.34 11.64
N PHE A 82 5.71 -1.76 10.63
CA PHE A 82 5.01 -2.53 9.60
C PHE A 82 5.95 -3.06 8.51
N ILE A 83 7.06 -2.35 8.26
CA ILE A 83 8.04 -2.69 7.23
C ILE A 83 9.45 -2.52 7.78
N ASP A 84 10.43 -3.16 7.13
CA ASP A 84 11.85 -2.94 7.39
C ASP A 84 12.66 -2.90 6.09
N THR A 85 13.92 -2.47 6.18
CA THR A 85 14.88 -2.56 5.08
C THR A 85 15.51 -3.94 5.00
N VAL A 86 15.69 -4.46 3.80
CA VAL A 86 16.46 -5.70 3.59
C VAL A 86 17.95 -5.36 3.63
N GLY A 87 18.70 -5.99 4.53
CA GLY A 87 20.12 -5.71 4.76
C GLY A 87 20.34 -4.37 5.47
N ASP A 88 21.42 -3.67 5.12
CA ASP A 88 21.72 -2.37 5.72
C ASP A 88 20.68 -1.30 5.36
N ARG A 89 20.52 -0.30 6.23
CA ARG A 89 19.53 0.78 6.10
C ARG A 89 19.59 1.58 4.77
N LYS A 90 20.67 1.44 3.98
CA LYS A 90 20.90 2.17 2.72
C LYS A 90 20.57 1.38 1.44
N THR A 91 20.06 0.15 1.53
CA THR A 91 19.80 -0.66 0.32
C THR A 91 18.67 -0.14 -0.57
N GLY A 92 17.72 0.61 0.00
CA GLY A 92 16.51 1.05 -0.71
C GLY A 92 15.58 -0.12 -1.07
N VAL A 93 15.74 -1.25 -0.39
CA VAL A 93 14.87 -2.43 -0.52
C VAL A 93 14.07 -2.56 0.77
N TYR A 94 12.75 -2.67 0.65
CA TYR A 94 11.83 -2.77 1.79
C TYR A 94 11.06 -4.08 1.76
N LYS A 95 10.82 -4.69 2.92
CA LYS A 95 9.94 -5.86 3.10
C LYS A 95 8.96 -5.62 4.24
N LEU A 96 7.90 -6.44 4.33
CA LEU A 96 7.08 -6.49 5.54
C LEU A 96 7.97 -6.86 6.74
N ALA A 97 7.68 -6.27 7.90
CA ALA A 97 8.35 -6.67 9.14
C ALA A 97 7.89 -8.08 9.54
N ASP A 98 8.82 -8.86 10.11
CA ASP A 98 8.55 -10.21 10.62
C ASP A 98 7.80 -10.16 11.97
#